data_AF-U5BJE4-F1
#
_entry.id   AF-U5BJE4-F1
#
_cell.length_a   1.000
_cell.length_b   1.000
_cell.length_c   1.000
_cell.angle_alpha   90.00
_cell.angle_beta   90.00
_cell.angle_gamma   90.00
#
_symmetry.space_group_name_H-M   'P 1'
#
loop_
_entity.id
_entity.type
_entity.pdbx_description
1 polymer ?
#
loop_
_entity_poly.entity_id
_entity_poly.type
_entity_poly.pdbx_seq_one_letter_code
_entity_poly.pdbx_strand_id
1 'polypeptide(L)' 'MQKYSVNQHLIETILSWVKSGEIWIPKIQRPYVWDSSSKVCDLMDCLYQGYPVGYIIAWKNRNVKLKDGSLSEGKKVLID' A
#
# COMPACT_ATOMS: atom_id res chain seq x y z
N MET A 1 22.41 7.11 -5.33
CA MET A 1 21.69 6.80 -4.08
C MET A 1 20.29 6.34 -4.43
N GLN A 2 19.87 5.14 -4.02
CA GLN A 2 18.58 4.55 -4.40
C GLN A 2 17.43 5.29 -3.70
N LYS A 3 16.48 5.83 -4.46
CA LYS A 3 15.38 6.68 -3.95
C LYS A 3 14.11 5.91 -3.58
N TYR A 4 13.97 4.67 -4.06
CA TYR A 4 12.85 3.78 -3.83
C TYR A 4 13.30 2.32 -3.98
N SER A 5 12.54 1.39 -3.41
CA SER A 5 12.76 -0.06 -3.52
C SER A 5 11.52 -0.75 -4.07
N VAL A 6 11.69 -1.67 -5.01
CA VAL A 6 10.61 -2.51 -5.54
C VAL A 6 10.67 -3.86 -4.84
N ASN A 7 9.58 -4.25 -4.18
CA ASN A 7 9.49 -5.48 -3.42
C ASN A 7 8.26 -6.27 -3.85
N GLN A 8 8.39 -7.60 -3.90
CA GLN A 8 7.28 -8.50 -4.16
C GLN A 8 6.76 -9.04 -2.83
N HIS A 9 5.46 -8.85 -2.58
CA HIS A 9 4.78 -9.32 -1.38
C HIS A 9 3.50 -10.04 -1.77
N LEU A 10 3.11 -11.05 -0.98
CA LEU A 10 1.80 -11.67 -1.10
C LEU A 10 0.73 -10.62 -0.76
N ILE A 11 -0.42 -10.72 -1.44
CA ILE A 11 -1.57 -9.84 -1.17
C ILE A 11 -1.96 -9.89 0.31
N GLU A 12 -1.93 -11.08 0.91
CA GLU A 12 -2.22 -11.28 2.33
C GLU A 12 -1.28 -10.48 3.25
N THR A 13 0.01 -10.40 2.92
CA THR A 13 0.99 -9.61 3.68
C THR A 13 0.60 -8.13 3.66
N ILE A 14 0.20 -7.61 2.51
CA ILE A 14 -0.23 -6.21 2.36
C ILE A 14 -1.51 -5.95 3.16
N LEU A 15 -2.48 -6.87 3.09
CA LEU A 15 -3.72 -6.77 3.88
C LEU A 15 -3.44 -6.82 5.39
N SER A 16 -2.48 -7.63 5.85
CA SER A 16 -2.05 -7.68 7.24
C SER A 16 -1.48 -6.33 7.72
N TRP A 17 -0.68 -5.66 6.89
CA TRP A 17 -0.16 -4.33 7.20
C TRP A 17 -1.24 -3.25 7.27
N VAL A 18 -2.27 -3.35 6.44
CA VAL A 18 -3.43 -2.45 6.52
C VAL A 18 -4.22 -2.70 7.81
N LYS A 19 -4.48 -3.98 8.15
CA LYS A 19 -5.24 -4.36 9.35
C LYS A 19 -4.52 -4.01 10.66
N SER A 20 -3.20 -4.17 10.70
CA SER A 20 -2.35 -3.82 11.85
C SER A 20 -2.12 -2.32 12.00
N GLY A 21 -2.47 -1.53 10.98
CA GLY A 21 -2.22 -0.08 10.95
C GLY A 21 -0.78 0.30 10.60
N GLU A 22 0.04 -0.66 10.17
CA GLU A 22 1.39 -0.39 9.64
C GLU A 22 1.33 0.44 8.35
N ILE A 23 0.36 0.14 7.47
CA ILE A 23 0.02 0.95 6.30
C ILE A 23 -1.25 1.73 6.58
N TRP A 24 -1.16 3.05 6.49
CA TRP A 24 -2.31 3.93 6.57
C TRP A 24 -2.85 4.27 5.17
N ILE A 25 -4.15 4.04 4.97
CA ILE A 25 -4.88 4.44 3.76
C ILE A 25 -5.51 5.82 3.99
N PRO A 26 -5.12 6.85 3.22
CA PRO A 26 -5.67 8.19 3.30
C PRO A 26 -7.20 8.24 3.17
N LYS A 27 -7.84 9.07 3.99
CA LYS A 27 -9.29 9.29 3.91
C LYS A 27 -9.75 9.73 2.52
N ILE A 28 -8.94 10.51 1.80
CA ILE A 28 -9.23 10.97 0.44
C ILE A 28 -9.31 9.82 -0.58
N GLN A 29 -8.65 8.68 -0.33
CA GLN A 29 -8.67 7.50 -1.20
C GLN A 29 -9.83 6.53 -0.88
N ARG A 30 -10.43 6.62 0.31
CA ARG A 30 -11.52 5.72 0.75
C ARG A 30 -12.82 5.79 -0.08
N PRO A 31 -13.22 6.92 -0.70
CA PRO A 31 -14.43 6.97 -1.50
C PRO A 31 -14.34 6.24 -2.85
N TYR A 32 -13.13 5.85 -3.29
CA TYR A 32 -12.93 5.17 -4.56
C TYR A 32 -13.31 3.68 -4.44
N VAL A 33 -14.61 3.41 -4.49
CA VAL A 33 -15.16 2.06 -4.47
C VAL A 33 -15.42 1.63 -5.91
N TRP A 34 -15.09 0.38 -6.26
CA TRP A 34 -15.49 -0.16 -7.56
C TRP A 34 -17.01 -0.37 -7.55
N ASP A 35 -17.74 0.49 -8.27
CA ASP A 35 -19.21 0.48 -8.33
C ASP A 35 -19.81 -0.79 -9.00
N SER A 36 -18.98 -1.66 -9.55
CA SER A 36 -19.41 -2.80 -10.39
C SER A 36 -18.66 -4.07 -10.02
N SER A 37 -19.39 -5.17 -9.79
CA SER A 37 -18.82 -6.52 -9.63
C SER A 37 -18.01 -6.96 -10.85
N SER A 38 -18.33 -6.44 -12.04
CA SER A 38 -17.60 -6.73 -13.29
C SER A 38 -16.12 -6.39 -13.20
N LYS A 39 -15.73 -5.26 -12.57
CA LYS A 39 -14.31 -4.88 -12.45
C LYS A 39 -13.50 -5.90 -11.63
N VAL A 40 -14.12 -6.51 -10.62
CA VAL A 40 -13.50 -7.58 -9.84
C VAL A 40 -13.30 -8.82 -10.69
N CYS A 41 -14.32 -9.22 -11.47
CA CYS A 41 -14.20 -10.32 -12.41
C CYS A 41 -13.12 -10.05 -13.47
N ASP A 42 -13.10 -8.85 -14.07
CA ASP A 42 -12.09 -8.47 -15.07
C ASP A 42 -10.67 -8.54 -14.50
N LEU A 43 -10.48 -8.10 -13.25
CA LEU A 43 -9.19 -8.23 -12.56
C LEU A 43 -8.81 -9.70 -12.35
N MET A 44 -9.76 -10.54 -11.91
CA MET A 44 -9.51 -11.97 -11.72
C MET A 44 -9.18 -12.67 -13.04
N ASP A 45 -9.84 -12.30 -14.13
CA ASP A 45 -9.56 -12.81 -15.48
C ASP A 45 -8.17 -12.38 -15.95
N CYS A 46 -7.75 -11.12 -15.68
CA CYS A 46 -6.40 -10.66 -15.98
C CYS A 46 -5.33 -11.44 -15.22
N LEU A 47 -5.57 -11.68 -13.92
CA LEU A 47 -4.68 -12.48 -13.08
C LEU A 47 -4.60 -13.93 -13.57
N TYR A 48 -5.73 -14.52 -13.95
CA TYR A 48 -5.79 -15.89 -14.48
C TYR A 48 -5.04 -16.02 -15.82
N GLN A 49 -5.16 -15.03 -16.70
CA GLN A 49 -4.46 -15.00 -17.99
C GLN A 49 -2.98 -14.59 -17.89
N GLY A 50 -2.50 -14.24 -16.68
CA GLY A 50 -1.11 -13.85 -16.45
C GLY A 50 -0.76 -12.45 -16.97
N TYR A 51 -1.75 -11.58 -17.14
CA TYR A 51 -1.48 -10.19 -17.49
C TYR A 51 -0.78 -9.45 -16.34
N PRO A 52 0.16 -8.53 -16.66
CA PRO A 52 0.85 -7.77 -15.63
C PRO A 52 -0.14 -6.90 -14.88
N VAL A 53 -0.20 -7.08 -13.56
CA VAL A 53 -0.88 -6.17 -12.64
C VAL A 53 0.09 -5.07 -12.18
N GLY A 54 -0.46 -3.87 -11.94
CA GLY A 54 0.31 -2.67 -11.60
C GLY A 54 1.06 -2.75 -10.28
N TYR A 55 1.61 -1.62 -9.86
CA TYR A 55 2.36 -1.48 -8.61
C TYR A 55 1.50 -0.84 -7.52
N ILE A 56 1.78 -1.19 -6.28
CA ILE A 56 1.30 -0.46 -5.11
C ILE A 56 2.45 0.45 -4.64
N ILE A 57 2.17 1.75 -4.53
CA ILE A 57 3.14 2.76 -4.13
C ILE A 57 2.86 3.15 -2.68
N ALA A 58 3.81 2.80 -1.81
CA ALA A 58 3.80 3.21 -0.40
C ALA A 58 5.01 4.09 -0.07
N TRP A 59 4.78 5.06 0.80
CA TRP A 59 5.82 5.95 1.32
C TRP A 59 5.96 5.81 2.82
N LYS A 60 7.18 5.60 3.31
CA LYS A 60 7.49 5.66 4.75
C LYS A 60 7.98 7.07 5.10
N ASN A 61 7.29 7.71 6.03
CA ASN A 61 7.73 8.97 6.61
C ASN A 61 9.15 8.84 7.20
N ARG A 62 9.93 9.92 7.17
CA ARG A 62 11.23 9.94 7.84
C ARG A 62 11.02 9.83 9.36
N ASN A 63 11.89 9.07 10.01
CA ASN A 63 11.97 9.06 11.46
C ASN A 63 12.39 10.47 11.94
N VAL A 64 11.60 11.05 12.84
CA VAL A 64 11.85 12.38 13.40
C VAL A 64 12.44 12.20 14.79
N LYS A 65 13.49 12.95 15.12
CA LYS A 65 14.07 12.93 16.46
C LYS A 65 13.11 13.60 17.44
N LEU A 66 12.69 12.85 18.45
CA LEU A 66 11.79 13.32 19.50
C LEU A 66 12.58 14.12 20.54
N LYS A 67 11.87 14.94 21.32
CA LYS A 67 12.47 15.81 22.36
C LYS A 67 13.18 15.03 23.47
N ASP A 68 12.82 13.76 23.64
CA ASP A 68 13.44 12.81 24.58
C ASP A 68 14.70 12.13 24.00
N GLY A 69 15.10 12.47 22.78
CA GLY A 69 16.27 11.90 22.10
C GLY A 69 16.02 10.61 21.32
N SER A 70 14.83 10.00 21.45
CA SER A 70 14.44 8.81 20.69
C SER A 70 14.05 9.15 19.25
N LEU A 71 13.99 8.15 18.36
CA LEU A 71 13.55 8.32 16.98
C LEU A 71 12.08 7.90 16.87
N SER A 72 11.24 8.77 16.29
CA SER A 72 9.87 8.39 15.94
C SER A 72 9.87 7.36 14.82
N GLU A 73 8.96 6.39 14.90
CA GLU A 73 8.74 5.49 13.77
C GLU A 73 7.81 6.15 12.77
N GLY A 74 8.33 6.45 11.58
CA GLY A 74 7.54 7.00 10.49
C GLY A 74 6.47 6.01 10.02
N LYS A 75 5.23 6.49 9.87
CA LYS A 75 4.12 5.68 9.33
C LYS A 75 4.32 5.41 7.83
N LYS A 76 3.99 4.20 7.37
CA LYS A 76 3.84 3.91 5.94
C LYS A 76 2.47 4.40 5.48
N VAL A 77 2.43 5.14 4.39
CA VAL A 77 1.20 5.70 3.81
C VAL A 77 1.07 5.16 2.38
N LEU A 78 -0.11 4.64 2.05
CA LEU A 78 -0.45 4.29 0.68
C LEU A 78 -0.68 5.57 -0.14
N ILE A 79 -0.07 5.67 -1.31
CA ILE A 79 -0.14 6.86 -2.17
C ILE A 79 -0.77 6.55 -3.53
N ASP A 80 -0.63 5.31 -4.03
CA ASP A 80 -1.26 4.83 -5.26
C ASP A 80 -1.38 3.29 -5.22
#